data_AF-A0A316DND0-F1
#
_entry.id   AF-A0A316DND0-F1
#
_cell.length_a   1.000
_cell.length_b   1.000
_cell.length_c   1.000
_cell.angle_alpha   90.00
_cell.angle_beta   90.00
_cell.angle_gamma   90.00
#
_symmetry.space_group_name_H-M   'P 1'
#
loop_
_entity.id
_entity.type
_entity.pdbx_description
1 polymer ?
#
loop_
_entity_poly.entity_id
_entity_poly.type
_entity_poly.pdbx_seq_one_letter_code
_entity_poly.pdbx_strand_id
1 'polypeptide(L)' 'MNAKSILAIILILLVVIFTIQNTEVVTIKFLMFDISMSRVLVILGCFLIGFISGVLITYRKKRKQ' A
#
# COMPACT_ATOMS: atom_id res chain seq x y z
N MET A 1 -30.14 3.72 -6.19
CA MET A 1 -28.91 3.23 -5.52
C MET A 1 -28.82 3.86 -4.15
N ASN A 2 -28.52 3.07 -3.12
CA ASN A 2 -28.33 3.61 -1.78
C ASN A 2 -27.02 4.42 -1.71
N ALA A 3 -26.98 5.47 -0.89
CA ALA A 3 -25.79 6.33 -0.74
C ALA A 3 -24.51 5.54 -0.44
N LYS A 4 -24.63 4.45 0.33
CA LYS A 4 -23.53 3.52 0.64
C LYS A 4 -22.96 2.84 -0.62
N SER A 5 -23.82 2.43 -1.56
CA SER A 5 -23.41 1.79 -2.81
C SER A 5 -22.75 2.78 -3.76
N ILE A 6 -23.27 4.03 -3.82
CA ILE A 6 -22.65 5.11 -4.60
C ILE A 6 -21.25 5.41 -4.06
N LEU A 7 -21.12 5.56 -2.73
CA LEU A 7 -19.84 5.79 -2.06
C LEU A 7 -18.85 4.65 -2.34
N ALA A 8 -19.28 3.40 -2.27
CA ALA A 8 -18.43 2.25 -2.55
C ALA A 8 -17.90 2.28 -4.00
N ILE A 9 -18.74 2.59 -4.98
CA ILE A 9 -18.32 2.71 -6.38
C ILE A 9 -17.32 3.84 -6.56
N ILE A 10 -17.55 5.01 -5.95
CA ILE A 10 -16.62 6.15 -6.00
C ILE A 10 -15.25 5.74 -5.43
N LEU A 11 -15.24 5.05 -4.30
CA LEU A 11 -14.00 4.58 -3.68
C LEU A 11 -13.25 3.58 -4.56
N ILE A 12 -13.96 2.62 -5.17
CA ILE A 12 -13.36 1.67 -6.10
C ILE A 12 -12.78 2.42 -7.31
N LEU A 13 -13.51 3.36 -7.88
CA LEU A 13 -13.05 4.16 -9.01
C LEU A 13 -11.79 4.95 -8.66
N LEU A 14 -11.75 5.57 -7.49
CA LEU A 14 -10.57 6.28 -6.97
C LEU A 14 -9.36 5.36 -6.88
N VAL A 15 -9.52 4.15 -6.33
CA VAL A 15 -8.43 3.17 -6.22
C VAL A 15 -7.93 2.73 -7.60
N VAL A 16 -8.83 2.49 -8.55
CA VAL A 16 -8.46 2.12 -9.93
C VAL A 16 -7.71 3.27 -10.61
N ILE A 17 -8.23 4.50 -10.54
CA ILE A 17 -7.60 5.67 -11.12
C ILE A 17 -6.23 5.91 -10.50
N PHE A 18 -6.12 5.85 -9.18
CA PHE A 18 -4.85 5.95 -8.46
C PHE A 18 -3.86 4.90 -8.95
N THR A 19 -4.31 3.66 -9.12
CA THR A 19 -3.47 2.55 -9.59
C THR A 19 -2.95 2.83 -10.99
N ILE A 20 -3.83 3.15 -11.94
CA ILE A 20 -3.46 3.40 -13.34
C ILE A 20 -2.49 4.57 -13.44
N GLN A 21 -2.75 5.69 -12.76
CA GLN A 21 -1.88 6.87 -12.78
C GLN A 21 -0.49 6.59 -12.16
N ASN A 22 -0.39 5.64 -11.24
CA ASN A 22 0.87 5.30 -10.58
C ASN A 22 1.53 4.02 -11.14
N THR A 23 1.12 3.56 -12.32
CA THR A 23 1.75 2.40 -12.99
C THR A 23 3.15 2.69 -13.51
N GLU A 24 3.55 3.97 -13.58
CA GLU A 24 4.87 4.37 -14.04
C GLU A 24 5.98 3.67 -13.24
N VAL A 25 6.97 3.15 -13.96
CA VAL A 25 8.11 2.45 -13.35
C VAL A 25 9.06 3.48 -12.76
N VAL A 26 9.42 3.30 -11.48
CA VAL A 26 10.43 4.08 -10.80
C VAL A 26 11.59 3.21 -10.38
N THR A 27 12.79 3.75 -10.51
CA THR A 27 14.02 3.13 -10.02
C THR A 27 14.32 3.64 -8.63
N ILE A 28 14.27 2.73 -7.66
CA ILE A 28 14.66 2.99 -6.28
C ILE A 28 16.12 2.59 -6.14
N LYS A 29 16.93 3.52 -5.63
CA LYS A 29 18.33 3.27 -5.31
C LYS A 29 18.48 2.85 -3.87
N PHE A 30 18.97 1.65 -3.63
CA PHE A 30 19.44 1.20 -2.34
C PHE A 30 20.96 1.33 -2.26
N LEU A 31 21.50 1.17 -1.06
CA LEU A 31 22.93 1.38 -0.81
C LEU A 31 23.84 0.50 -1.67
N MET A 32 23.39 -0.71 -2.04
CA MET A 32 24.18 -1.71 -2.76
C MET A 32 23.62 -2.09 -4.13
N PHE A 33 22.38 -1.70 -4.46
CA PHE A 33 21.69 -2.12 -5.68
C PHE A 33 20.52 -1.19 -6.01
N ASP A 34 20.05 -1.23 -7.26
CA ASP A 34 18.88 -0.49 -7.71
C ASP A 34 17.74 -1.46 -8.08
N ILE A 35 16.49 -1.09 -7.81
CA ILE A 35 15.31 -1.86 -8.20
C ILE A 35 14.37 -0.96 -8.99
N SER A 36 13.96 -1.41 -10.18
CA SER A 36 12.94 -0.74 -10.99
C SER A 36 11.62 -1.48 -10.91
N MET A 37 10.57 -0.82 -10.41
CA MET A 37 9.21 -1.37 -10.36
C MET A 37 8.16 -0.26 -10.42
N SER A 38 6.90 -0.60 -10.72
CA SER A 38 5.80 0.39 -10.77
C SER A 38 5.63 1.09 -9.41
N ARG A 39 5.39 2.41 -9.39
CA ARG A 39 5.20 3.19 -8.15
C ARG A 39 4.12 2.59 -7.26
N VAL A 40 3.03 2.06 -7.81
CA VAL A 40 1.98 1.37 -7.03
C VAL A 40 2.55 0.23 -6.19
N LEU A 41 3.38 -0.63 -6.77
CA LEU A 41 4.00 -1.74 -6.05
C LEU A 41 4.93 -1.25 -4.93
N VAL A 42 5.64 -0.14 -5.15
CA VAL A 42 6.45 0.52 -4.12
C VAL A 42 5.58 0.96 -2.94
N ILE A 43 4.53 1.72 -3.24
CA ILE A 43 3.65 2.30 -2.22
C ILE A 43 2.96 1.19 -1.43
N LEU A 44 2.38 0.20 -2.10
CA LEU A 44 1.71 -0.93 -1.45
C LEU A 44 2.70 -1.80 -0.67
N GLY A 45 3.88 -2.08 -1.22
CA GLY A 45 4.92 -2.85 -0.55
C GLY A 45 5.38 -2.20 0.75
N CYS A 46 5.70 -0.90 0.71
CA CYS A 46 6.09 -0.15 1.91
C CYS A 46 4.97 -0.11 2.95
N PHE A 47 3.72 0.11 2.51
CA PHE A 47 2.56 0.11 3.41
C PHE A 47 2.38 -1.25 4.11
N LEU A 48 2.45 -2.35 3.36
CA LEU A 48 2.30 -3.70 3.92
C LEU A 48 3.42 -4.03 4.92
N ILE A 49 4.67 -3.70 4.60
CA ILE A 49 5.81 -3.91 5.52
C ILE A 49 5.61 -3.11 6.81
N GLY A 50 5.20 -1.84 6.71
CA GLY A 50 4.87 -1.00 7.86
C GLY A 50 3.72 -1.55 8.69
N PHE A 51 2.64 -1.98 8.04
CA PHE A 51 1.48 -2.56 8.72
C PHE A 51 1.82 -3.86 9.45
N ILE A 52 2.49 -4.79 8.77
CA ILE A 52 2.90 -6.08 9.35
C ILE A 52 3.84 -5.87 10.53
N SER A 53 4.83 -4.98 10.40
CA SER A 53 5.75 -4.66 11.51
C SER A 53 5.01 -4.07 12.72
N GLY A 54 4.07 -3.15 12.51
CA GLY A 54 3.26 -2.58 13.59
C GLY A 54 2.36 -3.62 14.28
N VAL A 55 1.72 -4.50 13.51
CA VAL A 55 0.91 -5.61 14.04
C VAL A 55 1.78 -6.57 14.85
N LEU A 56 2.95 -6.96 14.34
CA LEU A 56 3.90 -7.84 15.03
C LEU A 56 4.37 -7.24 16.36
N ILE A 57 4.73 -5.95 16.38
CA ILE A 57 5.15 -5.25 17.60
C ILE A 57 4.02 -5.28 18.65
N THR A 58 2.79 -4.99 18.22
CA THR A 58 1.60 -4.97 19.09
C THR A 58 1.28 -6.36 19.64
N TYR A 59 1.35 -7.39 18.79
CA TYR A 59 1.12 -8.77 19.18
C TYR A 59 2.17 -9.25 20.19
N ARG A 60 3.44 -8.91 20.01
CA ARG A 60 4.51 -9.22 20.98
C ARG A 60 4.31 -8.51 22.32
N LYS A 61 3.79 -7.27 22.31
CA LYS A 61 3.49 -6.52 23.55
C LYS A 61 2.34 -7.15 24.35
N LYS A 62 1.27 -7.58 23.67
CA LYS A 62 0.16 -8.32 24.30
C LYS A 62 0.55 -9.67 24.89
N ARG A 63 1.57 -10.35 24.33
CA ARG A 63 2.04 -11.66 24.84
C ARG A 63 2.95 -11.54 26.07
N LYS A 64 3.48 -10.35 26.37
CA LYS A 64 4.33 -10.09 27.54
C LYS A 64 3.58 -9.50 28.74
N GLN A 65 2.34 -9.04 28.55
CA GLN A 65 1.40 -8.69 29.61
C GLN A 65 0.57 -9.91 29.97
#